data_AF-A0AAW9NFM3-F1
#
_entry.id   AF-A0AAW9NFM3-F1
#
_cell.length_a   1.000
_cell.length_b   1.000
_cell.length_c   1.000
_cell.angle_alpha   90.00
_cell.angle_beta   90.00
_cell.angle_gamma   90.00
#
_symmetry.space_group_name_H-M   'P 1'
#
loop_
_entity.id
_entity.type
_entity.pdbx_description
1 polymer ?
#
loop_
_entity_poly.entity_id
_entity_poly.type
_entity_poly.pdbx_seq_one_letter_code
_entity_poly.pdbx_strand_id
1 'polypeptide(L)'
;MKTQTIEAKKVFVSENQAQWIVFEEEMQAGFQYKLASIEDLHDYVAASGEYFTFYIQTSEGVVRWHTEEFAKESTLGYICEYRVINS
;
A
#
# COMPACT_ATOMS: atom_id res chain seq x y z
N MET A 1 25.66 4.33 -15.61
CA MET A 1 24.68 3.92 -14.58
C MET A 1 23.37 3.63 -15.29
N LYS A 2 22.81 2.42 -15.16
CA LYS A 2 21.44 2.15 -15.62
C LYS A 2 20.52 2.60 -14.50
N THR A 3 19.78 3.68 -14.70
CA THR A 3 18.67 4.05 -13.83
C THR A 3 17.63 2.94 -13.96
N GLN A 4 17.60 2.01 -13.01
CA GLN A 4 16.46 1.10 -12.89
C GLN A 4 15.30 1.96 -12.42
N THR A 5 14.35 2.23 -13.31
CA THR A 5 13.09 2.87 -12.93
C THR A 5 12.38 1.91 -11.99
N ILE A 6 12.23 2.31 -10.73
CA ILE A 6 11.40 1.58 -9.78
C ILE A 6 9.96 1.84 -10.19
N GLU A 7 9.27 0.82 -10.67
CA GLU A 7 7.84 0.90 -10.98
C GLU A 7 7.06 0.88 -9.67
N ALA A 8 6.68 2.08 -9.20
CA ALA A 8 5.88 2.25 -8.00
C ALA A 8 4.39 2.30 -8.38
N LYS A 9 3.59 1.43 -7.76
CA LYS A 9 2.14 1.48 -7.85
C LYS A 9 1.63 2.66 -7.04
N LYS A 10 0.76 3.49 -7.64
CA LYS A 10 0.07 4.54 -6.88
C LYS A 10 -1.17 3.95 -6.24
N VAL A 11 -1.37 4.28 -4.98
CA VAL A 11 -2.46 3.78 -4.17
C VAL A 11 -3.21 4.97 -3.60
N PHE A 12 -4.54 4.92 -3.64
CA PHE A 12 -5.40 6.03 -3.28
C PHE A 12 -6.44 5.62 -2.25
N VAL A 13 -6.76 6.55 -1.35
CA VAL A 13 -7.91 6.50 -0.47
C VAL A 13 -9.12 7.08 -1.20
N SER A 14 -10.21 6.32 -1.23
CA SER A 14 -11.52 6.77 -1.69
C SER A 14 -12.38 7.23 -0.53
N GLU A 15 -13.17 8.28 -0.73
CA GLU A 15 -14.18 8.70 0.27
C GLU A 15 -15.43 7.79 0.25
N ASN A 16 -15.46 6.77 -0.60
CA ASN A 16 -16.54 5.78 -0.66
C ASN A 16 -16.32 4.66 0.38
N GLN A 17 -17.36 4.35 1.16
CA GLN A 17 -17.33 3.30 2.20
C GLN A 17 -17.16 1.88 1.64
N ALA A 18 -17.35 1.66 0.33
CA ALA A 18 -17.27 0.32 -0.27
C ALA A 18 -15.83 -0.16 -0.49
N GLN A 19 -14.88 0.75 -0.74
CA GLN A 19 -13.48 0.42 -1.00
C GLN A 19 -12.62 1.56 -0.47
N TRP A 20 -11.91 1.31 0.65
CA TRP A 20 -11.07 2.30 1.29
C TRP A 20 -9.84 2.59 0.44
N ILE A 21 -9.10 1.54 0.05
CA ILE A 21 -7.88 1.64 -0.76
C ILE A 21 -8.12 1.12 -2.17
N VAL A 22 -7.62 1.85 -3.17
CA VAL A 22 -7.81 1.56 -4.61
C VAL A 22 -6.50 1.83 -5.37
N PHE A 23 -6.08 0.93 -6.25
CA PHE A 23 -4.95 1.17 -7.14
C PHE A 23 -5.34 2.13 -8.29
N GLU A 24 -4.37 2.85 -8.88
CA GLU A 24 -4.65 3.81 -9.97
C GLU A 24 -5.47 3.17 -11.11
N GLU A 25 -5.17 1.92 -11.46
CA GLU A 25 -5.87 1.15 -12.49
C GLU A 25 -7.35 0.83 -12.18
N GLU A 26 -7.77 0.96 -10.91
CA GLU A 26 -9.11 0.63 -10.43
C GLU A 26 -9.97 1.87 -10.16
N MET A 27 -9.42 3.07 -10.35
CA MET A 27 -10.13 4.33 -10.13
C MET A 27 -11.31 4.49 -11.11
N GLN A 28 -12.44 4.96 -10.59
CA GLN A 28 -13.68 5.17 -11.33
C GLN A 28 -13.99 6.66 -11.50
N ALA A 29 -14.54 7.03 -12.65
CA ALA A 29 -14.96 8.41 -12.90
C ALA A 29 -16.09 8.84 -11.95
N GLY A 30 -16.05 10.09 -11.47
CA GLY A 30 -17.05 10.66 -10.58
C GLY A 30 -16.78 10.46 -9.08
N PHE A 31 -15.69 9.79 -8.72
CA PHE A 31 -15.25 9.66 -7.33
C PHE A 31 -14.07 10.58 -7.01
N GLN A 32 -13.95 10.96 -5.74
CA GLN A 32 -12.81 11.69 -5.21
C GLN A 32 -11.81 10.73 -4.57
N TYR A 33 -10.55 10.90 -4.93
CA TYR A 33 -9.45 10.08 -4.47
C TYR A 33 -8.33 10.96 -3.96
N LYS A 34 -7.68 10.52 -2.88
CA LYS A 34 -6.48 11.15 -2.33
C LYS A 34 -5.36 10.13 -2.30
N LEU A 35 -4.14 10.54 -2.55
CA LEU A 35 -3.00 9.63 -2.46
C LEU A 35 -2.94 9.06 -1.04
N ALA A 36 -2.83 7.74 -0.91
CA ALA A 36 -2.82 7.09 0.39
C ALA A 36 -1.59 7.50 1.20
N SER A 37 -1.78 7.70 2.49
CA SER A 37 -0.68 7.82 3.44
C SER A 37 -0.13 6.44 3.82
N ILE A 38 1.04 6.41 4.46
CA ILE A 38 1.60 5.19 5.03
C ILE A 38 0.66 4.63 6.13
N GLU A 39 0.03 5.51 6.90
CA GLU A 39 -0.96 5.15 7.92
C GLU A 39 -2.20 4.49 7.30
N ASP A 40 -2.72 5.05 6.20
CA ASP A 40 -3.87 4.46 5.48
C ASP A 40 -3.56 3.03 4.99
N LEU A 41 -2.33 2.76 4.56
CA LEU A 41 -1.91 1.42 4.15
C LEU A 41 -1.85 0.44 5.33
N HIS A 42 -1.38 0.88 6.49
CA HIS A 42 -1.36 0.07 7.70
C HIS A 42 -2.79 -0.27 8.14
N ASP A 43 -3.67 0.72 8.18
CA ASP A 43 -5.07 0.52 8.55
C ASP A 43 -5.79 -0.40 7.56
N TYR A 44 -5.50 -0.29 6.27
CA TYR A 44 -6.05 -1.17 5.25
C TYR A 44 -5.62 -2.63 5.48
N VAL A 45 -4.33 -2.89 5.69
CA VAL A 45 -3.84 -4.26 5.95
C VAL A 45 -4.45 -4.81 7.23
N ALA A 46 -4.55 -4.00 8.29
CA ALA A 46 -5.14 -4.42 9.56
C ALA A 46 -6.65 -4.71 9.46
N ALA A 47 -7.39 -3.94 8.65
CA ALA A 47 -8.83 -4.10 8.50
C ALA A 47 -9.22 -5.19 7.49
N SER A 48 -8.48 -5.32 6.39
CA SER A 48 -8.80 -6.25 5.29
C SER A 48 -8.12 -7.61 5.44
N GLY A 49 -6.96 -7.67 6.10
CA GLY A 49 -6.08 -8.83 6.08
C GLY A 49 -5.44 -9.09 4.71
N GLU A 50 -5.53 -8.15 3.76
CA GLU A 50 -4.86 -8.29 2.47
C GLU A 50 -3.36 -8.07 2.59
N TYR A 51 -2.60 -8.95 1.93
CA TYR A 51 -1.15 -8.91 1.92
C TYR A 51 -0.64 -8.59 0.50
N PHE A 52 0.26 -7.61 0.41
CA PHE A 52 0.90 -7.20 -0.83
C PHE A 52 2.36 -6.77 -0.59
N THR A 53 3.22 -6.94 -1.60
CA THR A 53 4.62 -6.50 -1.54
C THR A 53 4.96 -5.76 -2.83
N PHE A 54 4.97 -4.44 -2.77
CA PHE A 54 5.20 -3.56 -3.92
C PHE A 54 6.02 -2.33 -3.52
N TYR A 55 6.56 -1.64 -4.52
CA TYR A 55 6.89 -0.23 -4.36
C TYR A 55 5.59 0.56 -4.49
N ILE A 56 5.29 1.40 -3.51
CA ILE A 56 4.04 2.15 -3.43
C ILE A 56 4.35 3.63 -3.37
N GLN A 57 3.72 4.41 -4.25
CA GLN A 57 3.72 5.86 -4.16
C GLN A 57 2.62 6.28 -3.18
N THR A 58 3.05 6.87 -2.06
CA THR A 58 2.21 7.43 -0.99
C THR A 58 2.33 8.95 -0.96
N SER A 59 1.53 9.61 -0.11
CA SER A 59 1.63 11.04 0.14
C SER A 59 2.99 11.47 0.72
N GLU A 60 3.68 10.56 1.40
CA GLU A 60 4.98 10.76 2.05
C GLU A 60 6.16 10.41 1.14
N GLY A 61 5.90 9.83 -0.04
CA GLY A 61 6.91 9.45 -1.02
C GLY A 61 6.78 8.00 -1.46
N VAL A 62 7.82 7.49 -2.13
CA VAL A 62 7.86 6.09 -2.56
C VAL A 62 8.37 5.23 -1.40
N VAL A 63 7.58 4.25 -1.01
CA VAL A 63 7.95 3.24 -0.02
C VAL A 63 8.06 1.88 -0.69
N ARG A 64 8.98 1.05 -0.21
CA ARG A 64 8.93 -0.39 -0.44
C ARG A 64 8.10 -0.99 0.69
N TRP A 65 6.90 -1.42 0.35
CA TRP A 65 5.97 -2.07 1.25
C TRP A 65 6.17 -3.58 1.23
N HIS A 66 6.10 -4.21 2.40
CA HIS A 66 6.20 -5.65 2.53
C HIS A 66 5.24 -6.13 3.61
N THR A 67 4.32 -6.99 3.21
CA THR A 67 3.52 -7.79 4.12
C THR A 67 3.63 -9.26 3.79
N GLU A 68 3.77 -10.09 4.83
CA GLU A 68 3.87 -11.54 4.73
C GLU A 68 3.14 -12.17 5.91
N GLU A 69 2.28 -13.15 5.62
CA GLU A 69 1.67 -14.00 6.64
C GLU A 69 2.55 -15.23 6.90
N PHE A 70 2.76 -15.56 8.16
CA PHE A 70 3.50 -16.76 8.53
C PHE A 70 2.55 -17.94 8.77
N ALA A 71 3.09 -19.15 8.71
CA ALA A 71 2.36 -20.35 9.13
C ALA A 71 1.80 -20.18 10.55
N LYS A 72 0.63 -20.78 10.82
CA LYS A 72 -0.08 -20.68 12.11
C LYS A 72 0.74 -21.04 13.36
N GLU A 73 1.85 -21.75 13.19
CA GLU A 73 2.77 -22.14 14.27
C GLU A 73 3.82 -21.05 14.59
N SER A 74 3.89 -19.98 13.80
CA SER A 74 4.77 -18.84 14.04
C SER A 74 4.22 -17.94 15.15
N THR A 75 5.09 -17.51 16.07
CA THR A 75 4.74 -16.56 17.13
C THR A 75 4.46 -15.15 16.62
N LEU A 76 4.84 -14.84 15.38
CA LEU A 76 4.69 -13.51 14.79
C LEU A 76 3.33 -13.29 14.11
N GLY A 77 2.67 -14.35 13.64
CA GLY A 77 1.40 -14.25 12.89
C GLY A 77 1.57 -13.66 11.48
N TYR A 78 2.01 -12.40 11.38
CA TYR A 78 2.34 -11.72 10.12
C TYR A 78 3.40 -10.63 10.36
N ILE A 79 4.04 -10.16 9.29
CA ILE A 79 4.85 -8.94 9.27
C ILE A 79 4.17 -7.92 8.34
N CYS A 80 4.20 -6.66 8.74
CA CYS A 80 3.80 -5.52 7.94
C CYS A 80 4.82 -4.41 8.17
N GLU A 81 5.71 -4.21 7.20
CA GLU A 81 6.79 -3.24 7.29
C GLU A 81 6.94 -2.44 6.00
N TYR A 82 7.54 -1.26 6.12
CA TYR A 82 7.87 -0.42 4.98
C TYR A 82 9.26 0.18 5.12
N ARG A 83 9.88 0.48 3.98
CA ARG A 83 11.10 1.29 3.91
C ARG A 83 10.90 2.42 2.93
N VAL A 84 11.08 3.66 3.37
CA VAL A 84 11.10 4.83 2.49
C VAL A 84 12.30 4.72 1.54
N ILE A 85 12.05 4.82 0.23
CA ILE A 85 13.07 4.65 -0.80
C ILE A 85 13.68 5.99 -1.22
N ASN A 86 12.92 7.09 -1.14
CA ASN A 86 13.41 8.45 -1.38
C ASN A 86 12.58 9.46 -0.57
N SER A 87 13.30 10.34 0.16
CA SER A 87 12.83 11.62 0.69
C SER A 87 13.43 12.75 -0.13
#